data_AF-A0A250IHB7-F1
#
_entry.id   AF-A0A250IHB7-F1
#
_cell.length_a   1.000
_cell.length_b   1.000
_cell.length_c   1.000
_cell.angle_alpha   90.00
_cell.angle_beta   90.00
_cell.angle_gamma   90.00
#
_symmetry.space_group_name_H-M   'P 1'
#
loop_
_entity.id
_entity.type
_entity.pdbx_description
1 polymer ?
#
loop_
_entity_poly.entity_id
_entity_poly.type
_entity_poly.pdbx_seq_one_letter_code
_entity_poly.pdbx_strand_id
1 'polypeptide(L)'
;MMRTVPEIIRWGGKLVLVGAALLLAACRDPAKVSGTALYVTTQFDPTLLLTQVRVWGEVAGQPHFGPQVIPEQQERVLHSGETLRVLLGDVPNGVTAQVSVEGLRDNVVVARGESGVDIQDGYEVDVTVRLEPVGTPPTDGGTGGGDGTFCIGCEGCCIQGQCASSTFNTCGTGGISCVACDPARATGCDQRGVCVCGANPACAPETSDRCLLGMCRCGNSAACGKGQQCVNGSCVCTSDSCPGGCCSGNTCEPGTTKDRCGKGGESCAKCKKTCNADGTCD
;
A
#
# COMPACT_ATOMS: atom_id res chain seq x y z
N MET A 1 -9.09 10.15 70.15
CA MET A 1 -7.98 9.55 70.91
C MET A 1 -6.71 9.67 70.07
N MET A 2 -5.63 10.22 70.66
CA MET A 2 -4.22 10.24 70.20
C MET A 2 -3.95 10.80 68.78
N ARG A 3 -3.54 12.07 68.63
CA ARG A 3 -2.15 12.61 68.66
C ARG A 3 -1.15 11.85 67.78
N THR A 4 -0.75 12.48 66.66
CA THR A 4 0.66 12.55 66.24
C THR A 4 0.90 13.87 65.49
N VAL A 5 1.92 14.58 65.94
CA VAL A 5 2.38 15.91 65.48
C VAL A 5 3.44 15.70 64.40
N PRO A 6 3.46 16.44 63.27
CA PRO A 6 4.61 16.43 62.39
C PRO A 6 5.73 17.29 63.02
N GLU A 7 6.88 16.67 63.27
CA GLU A 7 8.10 17.34 63.72
C GLU A 7 8.59 18.36 62.70
N ILE A 8 8.75 19.60 63.15
CA ILE A 8 9.39 20.68 62.40
C ILE A 8 10.88 20.62 62.73
N ILE A 9 11.67 19.95 61.89
CA ILE A 9 13.13 20.04 61.94
C ILE A 9 13.54 21.32 61.21
N ARG A 10 13.86 22.35 61.99
CA ARG A 10 14.54 23.57 61.54
C ARG A 10 16.05 23.35 61.64
N TRP A 11 16.75 23.25 60.52
CA TRP A 11 18.19 23.48 60.45
C TRP A 11 18.55 24.39 59.28
N GLY A 12 19.23 25.49 59.61
CA GLY A 12 20.25 26.13 58.78
C GLY A 12 19.89 26.53 57.37
N GLY A 13 19.39 27.76 57.22
CA GLY A 13 19.70 28.68 56.12
C GLY A 13 20.06 28.09 54.75
N LYS A 14 19.03 27.81 53.95
CA LYS A 14 18.95 28.08 52.51
C LYS A 14 17.56 27.60 52.05
N LEU A 15 16.70 28.52 51.65
CA LEU A 15 15.51 28.20 50.88
C LEU A 15 15.99 27.62 49.54
N VAL A 16 16.09 26.30 49.45
CA VAL A 16 16.06 25.62 48.16
C VAL A 16 14.59 25.36 47.88
N LEU A 17 13.97 26.27 47.12
CA LEU A 17 12.74 25.98 46.40
C LEU A 17 13.06 24.81 45.45
N VAL A 18 12.80 23.58 45.88
CA VAL A 18 12.67 22.45 44.97
C VAL A 18 11.36 22.68 44.23
N GLY A 19 11.44 23.50 43.18
CA GLY A 19 10.39 23.60 42.19
C GLY A 19 10.22 22.21 41.58
N ALA A 20 9.15 21.53 41.97
CA ALA A 20 8.64 20.40 41.22
C ALA A 20 8.22 20.93 39.85
N ALA A 21 9.15 20.96 38.91
CA ALA A 21 8.89 21.11 37.50
C ALA A 21 8.14 19.85 37.03
N LEU A 22 6.83 19.85 37.26
CA LEU A 22 5.88 19.00 36.56
C LEU A 22 6.01 19.36 35.07
N LEU A 23 6.88 18.62 34.37
CA LEU A 23 6.89 18.55 32.93
C LEU A 23 5.53 17.96 32.50
N LEU A 24 4.57 18.85 32.24
CA LEU A 24 3.43 18.56 31.37
C LEU A 24 3.99 18.31 29.96
N ALA A 25 4.58 17.14 29.77
CA ALA A 25 4.69 16.54 28.45
C ALA A 25 3.27 16.21 28.02
N ALA A 26 2.57 17.20 27.46
CA ALA A 26 1.39 16.94 26.67
C ALA A 26 1.84 15.98 25.58
N CYS A 27 1.31 14.75 25.59
CA CYS A 27 1.36 13.87 24.45
C CYS A 27 0.71 14.63 23.28
N ARG A 28 1.51 15.32 22.47
CA ARG A 28 1.06 15.82 21.17
C ARG A 28 0.86 14.57 20.33
N ASP A 29 -0.39 14.14 20.25
CA ASP A 29 -0.81 13.09 19.34
C ASP A 29 -0.39 13.55 17.92
N PRO A 30 0.52 12.82 17.24
CA PRO A 30 1.00 13.22 15.92
C PRO A 30 -0.14 13.39 14.91
N ALA A 31 -1.26 12.70 15.10
CA ALA A 31 -2.46 12.86 14.27
C ALA A 31 -3.08 14.27 14.37
N LYS A 32 -2.89 14.97 15.49
CA LYS A 32 -3.51 16.29 15.76
C LYS A 32 -2.72 17.47 15.22
N VAL A 33 -1.48 17.26 14.77
CA VAL A 33 -0.55 18.34 14.36
C VAL A 33 -0.72 18.72 12.88
N SER A 34 -1.39 17.90 12.09
CA SER A 34 -1.40 18.01 10.61
C SER A 34 -2.65 18.65 10.00
N GLY A 35 -3.59 19.13 10.82
CA GLY A 35 -4.90 19.65 10.39
C GLY A 35 -5.88 18.54 9.98
N THR A 36 -7.12 18.91 9.64
CA THR A 36 -8.13 17.94 9.20
C THR A 36 -7.82 17.46 7.78
N ALA A 37 -7.65 16.14 7.61
CA ALA A 37 -7.28 15.54 6.33
C ALA A 37 -7.94 14.18 6.11
N LEU A 38 -8.08 13.78 4.86
CA LEU A 38 -8.47 12.42 4.47
C LEU A 38 -7.27 11.66 3.96
N TYR A 39 -7.12 10.41 4.39
CA TYR A 39 -6.17 9.45 3.85
C TYR A 39 -6.93 8.48 2.96
N VAL A 40 -7.00 8.79 1.67
CA VAL A 40 -7.83 8.07 0.69
C VAL A 40 -7.03 6.88 0.16
N THR A 41 -7.46 5.67 0.46
CA THR A 41 -6.91 4.42 -0.07
C THR A 41 -7.76 3.94 -1.23
N THR A 42 -7.16 3.76 -2.40
CA THR A 42 -7.88 3.26 -3.58
C THR A 42 -7.72 1.75 -3.71
N GLN A 43 -8.82 1.02 -3.83
CA GLN A 43 -8.80 -0.43 -4.05
C GLN A 43 -9.45 -0.75 -5.38
N PHE A 44 -8.72 -1.44 -6.26
CA PHE A 44 -9.20 -1.80 -7.59
C PHE A 44 -8.55 -3.09 -8.08
N ASP A 45 -9.09 -3.64 -9.16
CA ASP A 45 -8.52 -4.79 -9.86
C ASP A 45 -7.24 -4.38 -10.62
N PRO A 46 -6.06 -4.97 -10.33
CA PRO A 46 -4.81 -4.63 -11.01
C PRO A 46 -4.86 -4.80 -12.54
N THR A 47 -5.76 -5.63 -13.07
CA THR A 47 -5.96 -5.83 -14.52
C THR A 47 -6.54 -4.60 -15.23
N LEU A 48 -7.08 -3.63 -14.47
CA LEU A 48 -7.52 -2.36 -15.01
C LEU A 48 -6.36 -1.52 -15.56
N LEU A 49 -5.12 -1.80 -15.12
CA LEU A 49 -3.90 -1.12 -15.55
C LEU A 49 -4.05 0.41 -15.45
N LEU A 50 -4.59 0.88 -14.33
CA LEU A 50 -4.76 2.30 -14.07
C LEU A 50 -3.39 2.98 -14.05
N THR A 51 -3.25 4.12 -14.72
CA THR A 51 -2.03 4.94 -14.68
C THR A 51 -2.23 6.19 -13.83
N GLN A 52 -3.48 6.63 -13.64
CA GLN A 52 -3.84 7.78 -12.81
C GLN A 52 -5.18 7.54 -12.11
N VAL A 53 -5.44 8.29 -11.05
CA VAL A 53 -6.76 8.48 -10.45
C VAL A 53 -7.15 9.94 -10.47
N ARG A 54 -8.44 10.24 -10.67
CA ARG A 54 -9.00 11.59 -10.52
C ARG A 54 -9.89 11.60 -9.30
N VAL A 55 -9.60 12.46 -8.35
CA VAL A 55 -10.24 12.48 -7.02
C VAL A 55 -10.90 13.83 -6.77
N TRP A 56 -12.13 13.80 -6.31
CA TRP A 56 -12.89 14.97 -5.86
C TRP A 56 -13.82 14.58 -4.72
N GLY A 57 -14.40 15.57 -4.04
CA GLY A 57 -15.36 15.26 -3.01
C GLY A 57 -16.06 16.46 -2.44
N GLU A 58 -17.09 16.13 -1.67
CA GLU A 58 -18.02 17.05 -1.06
C GLU A 58 -17.96 16.93 0.46
N VAL A 59 -18.18 18.03 1.17
CA VAL A 59 -18.32 18.07 2.63
C VAL A 59 -19.66 18.71 2.93
N ALA A 60 -20.50 18.03 3.72
CA ALA A 60 -21.88 18.47 4.00
C ALA A 60 -22.71 18.75 2.72
N GLY A 61 -22.47 17.97 1.65
CA GLY A 61 -23.16 18.10 0.37
C GLY A 61 -22.76 19.33 -0.44
N GLN A 62 -21.62 19.96 -0.14
CA GLN A 62 -21.02 21.03 -0.93
C GLN A 62 -19.66 20.60 -1.46
N PRO A 63 -19.35 20.83 -2.75
CA PRO A 63 -18.02 20.57 -3.31
C PRO A 63 -16.93 21.26 -2.49
N HIS A 64 -15.91 20.51 -2.08
CA HIS A 64 -14.91 21.00 -1.15
C HIS A 64 -13.47 20.82 -1.64
N PHE A 65 -13.18 19.74 -2.37
CA PHE A 65 -11.86 19.48 -2.93
C PHE A 65 -11.93 18.80 -4.30
N GLY A 66 -10.85 18.92 -5.07
CA GLY A 66 -10.75 18.36 -6.41
C GLY A 66 -11.53 19.12 -7.50
N PRO A 67 -11.57 18.58 -8.73
CA PRO A 67 -10.93 17.33 -9.16
C PRO A 67 -9.40 17.48 -9.29
N GLN A 68 -8.65 16.53 -8.74
CA GLN A 68 -7.19 16.44 -8.91
C GLN A 68 -6.82 15.09 -9.52
N VAL A 69 -5.85 15.07 -10.45
CA VAL A 69 -5.36 13.86 -11.10
C VAL A 69 -4.01 13.46 -10.51
N ILE A 70 -3.87 12.21 -10.09
CA ILE A 70 -2.71 11.70 -9.34
C ILE A 70 -2.28 10.33 -9.90
N PRO A 71 -0.99 10.09 -10.13
CA PRO A 71 0.09 11.08 -10.24
C PRO A 71 -0.16 12.04 -11.42
N GLU A 72 0.45 13.22 -11.42
CA GLU A 72 0.30 14.19 -12.51
C GLU A 72 0.85 13.65 -13.85
N GLN A 73 1.86 12.79 -13.78
CA GLN A 73 2.52 12.16 -14.93
C GLN A 73 2.24 10.64 -14.95
N GLN A 74 1.99 10.09 -16.14
CA GLN A 74 1.68 8.67 -16.37
C GLN A 74 2.94 7.79 -16.41
N GLU A 75 3.82 7.91 -15.41
CA GLU A 75 5.13 7.24 -15.42
C GLU A 75 5.05 5.75 -15.08
N ARG A 76 3.98 5.32 -14.39
CA ARG A 76 3.78 3.92 -13.98
C ARG A 76 2.32 3.53 -13.92
N VAL A 77 2.09 2.22 -13.88
CA VAL A 77 0.81 1.63 -13.46
C VAL A 77 0.68 1.77 -11.94
N LEU A 78 -0.52 2.12 -11.48
CA LEU A 78 -0.88 2.23 -10.08
C LEU A 78 -1.12 0.86 -9.47
N HIS A 79 -0.75 0.73 -8.19
CA HIS A 79 -1.05 -0.45 -7.41
C HIS A 79 -2.33 -0.29 -6.59
N SER A 80 -3.09 -1.39 -6.48
CA SER A 80 -4.23 -1.44 -5.57
C SER A 80 -3.74 -1.25 -4.12
N GLY A 81 -4.40 -0.38 -3.38
CA GLY A 81 -4.00 0.06 -2.05
C GLY A 81 -3.14 1.32 -2.01
N GLU A 82 -2.85 1.96 -3.16
CA GLU A 82 -2.19 3.27 -3.17
C GLU A 82 -3.03 4.32 -2.44
N THR A 83 -2.33 5.12 -1.63
CA THR A 83 -2.92 6.11 -0.74
C THR A 83 -2.55 7.53 -1.17
N LEU A 84 -3.49 8.44 -1.01
CA LEU A 84 -3.29 9.87 -1.24
C LEU A 84 -3.90 10.67 -0.08
N ARG A 85 -3.25 11.79 0.23
CA ARG A 85 -3.64 12.64 1.35
C ARG A 85 -4.34 13.89 0.83
N VAL A 86 -5.59 14.11 1.27
CA VAL A 86 -6.40 15.29 0.93
C VAL A 86 -6.50 16.19 2.16
N LEU A 87 -6.03 17.42 2.06
CA LEU A 87 -6.22 18.42 3.11
C LEU A 87 -7.61 19.05 3.00
N LEU A 88 -8.39 19.04 4.08
CA LEU A 88 -9.74 19.61 4.11
C LEU A 88 -9.78 21.03 4.69
N GLY A 89 -8.75 21.47 5.42
CA GLY A 89 -8.77 22.77 6.11
C GLY A 89 -9.77 22.79 7.26
N ASP A 90 -10.39 23.94 7.53
CA ASP A 90 -11.36 24.11 8.61
C ASP A 90 -12.72 23.56 8.20
N VAL A 91 -13.06 22.39 8.74
CA VAL A 91 -14.34 21.70 8.50
C VAL A 91 -15.00 21.35 9.83
N PRO A 92 -16.34 21.48 9.95
CA PRO A 92 -17.03 21.21 11.21
C PRO A 92 -16.88 19.74 11.63
N ASN A 93 -16.72 19.49 12.93
CA ASN A 93 -16.64 18.12 13.45
C ASN A 93 -17.96 17.35 13.24
N GLY A 94 -17.86 16.08 12.82
CA GLY A 94 -19.01 15.18 12.69
C GLY A 94 -19.84 15.36 11.41
N VAL A 95 -19.36 16.12 10.43
CA VAL A 95 -19.99 16.18 9.10
C VAL A 95 -19.43 15.08 8.21
N THR A 96 -20.27 14.51 7.36
CA THR A 96 -19.86 13.49 6.39
C THR A 96 -19.18 14.13 5.19
N ALA A 97 -17.99 13.63 4.83
CA ALA A 97 -17.35 13.84 3.55
C ALA A 97 -17.71 12.70 2.59
N GLN A 98 -18.09 13.04 1.36
CA GLN A 98 -18.19 12.08 0.26
C GLN A 98 -16.97 12.23 -0.65
N VAL A 99 -16.30 11.12 -0.92
CA VAL A 99 -15.10 11.06 -1.75
C VAL A 99 -15.42 10.24 -3.00
N SER A 100 -15.26 10.85 -4.16
CA SER A 100 -15.43 10.20 -5.45
C SER A 100 -14.08 10.07 -6.15
N VAL A 101 -13.84 8.90 -6.75
CA VAL A 101 -12.60 8.57 -7.42
C VAL A 101 -12.89 7.92 -8.77
N GLU A 102 -12.23 8.42 -9.80
CA GLU A 102 -12.16 7.81 -11.12
C GLU A 102 -10.78 7.19 -11.34
N GLY A 103 -10.74 5.95 -11.81
CA GLY A 103 -9.53 5.30 -12.31
C GLY A 103 -9.35 5.59 -13.80
N LEU A 104 -8.17 6.08 -14.18
CA LEU A 104 -7.83 6.44 -15.56
C LEU A 104 -6.75 5.54 -16.12
N ARG A 105 -6.89 5.22 -17.40
CA ARG A 105 -5.87 4.62 -18.25
C ARG A 105 -5.83 5.38 -19.56
N ASP A 106 -4.66 5.88 -19.96
CA ASP A 106 -4.49 6.70 -21.17
C ASP A 106 -5.45 7.89 -21.23
N ASN A 107 -5.70 8.56 -20.09
CA ASN A 107 -6.69 9.63 -19.89
C ASN A 107 -8.17 9.23 -20.07
N VAL A 108 -8.47 7.94 -20.25
CA VAL A 108 -9.84 7.42 -20.32
C VAL A 108 -10.26 6.91 -18.95
N VAL A 109 -11.46 7.26 -18.50
CA VAL A 109 -12.03 6.71 -17.27
C VAL A 109 -12.43 5.26 -17.52
N VAL A 110 -11.78 4.34 -16.81
CA VAL A 110 -12.03 2.90 -16.91
C VAL A 110 -12.58 2.31 -15.62
N ALA A 111 -12.54 3.04 -14.50
CA ALA A 111 -13.18 2.65 -13.25
C ALA A 111 -13.73 3.85 -12.45
N ARG A 112 -14.70 3.63 -11.57
CA ARG A 112 -15.29 4.62 -10.65
C ARG A 112 -15.58 4.03 -9.29
N GLY A 113 -15.49 4.85 -8.24
CA GLY A 113 -15.89 4.48 -6.89
C GLY A 113 -16.21 5.70 -6.05
N GLU A 114 -17.05 5.51 -5.05
CA GLU A 114 -17.41 6.54 -4.08
C GLU A 114 -17.41 5.95 -2.67
N SER A 115 -17.07 6.76 -1.68
CA SER A 115 -17.08 6.36 -0.27
C SER A 115 -17.33 7.56 0.63
N GLY A 116 -18.15 7.35 1.66
CA GLY A 116 -18.50 8.36 2.65
C GLY A 116 -17.77 8.11 3.97
N VAL A 117 -17.34 9.18 4.63
CA VAL A 117 -16.69 9.10 5.93
C VAL A 117 -17.03 10.30 6.80
N ASP A 118 -17.22 10.08 8.11
CA ASP A 118 -17.45 11.17 9.06
C ASP A 118 -16.13 11.84 9.43
N ILE A 119 -16.09 13.17 9.30
CA ILE A 119 -14.89 13.96 9.56
C ILE A 119 -14.74 14.18 11.07
N GLN A 120 -13.49 14.03 11.54
CA GLN A 120 -13.09 14.43 12.88
C GLN A 120 -12.17 15.66 12.81
N ASP A 121 -12.61 16.76 13.42
CA ASP A 121 -11.86 18.04 13.39
C ASP A 121 -10.46 17.91 14.01
N GLY A 122 -9.46 18.33 13.26
CA GLY A 122 -8.05 18.28 13.62
C GLY A 122 -7.42 16.90 13.52
N TYR A 123 -8.07 15.91 12.89
CA TYR A 123 -7.54 14.55 12.71
C TYR A 123 -7.43 14.17 11.23
N GLU A 124 -6.54 13.21 10.97
CA GLU A 124 -6.49 12.49 9.70
C GLU A 124 -7.45 11.30 9.77
N VAL A 125 -8.35 11.19 8.78
CA VAL A 125 -9.38 10.16 8.73
C VAL A 125 -9.15 9.26 7.52
N ASP A 126 -9.07 7.94 7.75
CA ASP A 126 -8.90 6.96 6.69
C ASP A 126 -10.22 6.75 5.93
N VAL A 127 -10.14 6.75 4.59
CA VAL A 127 -11.28 6.41 3.73
C VAL A 127 -10.81 5.46 2.65
N THR A 128 -11.49 4.33 2.51
CA THR A 128 -11.21 3.37 1.44
C THR A 128 -12.26 3.53 0.35
N VAL A 129 -11.81 3.79 -0.88
CA VAL A 129 -12.65 3.90 -2.07
C VAL A 129 -12.37 2.70 -2.96
N ARG A 130 -13.40 1.88 -3.20
CA ARG A 130 -13.33 0.75 -4.12
C ARG A 130 -13.72 1.21 -5.52
N LEU A 131 -12.84 1.02 -6.50
CA LEU A 131 -13.12 1.36 -7.89
C LEU A 131 -13.64 0.13 -8.64
N GLU A 132 -14.77 0.31 -9.31
CA GLU A 132 -15.41 -0.69 -10.16
C GLU A 132 -15.25 -0.28 -11.63
N PRO A 133 -15.03 -1.24 -12.55
CA PRO A 133 -14.94 -0.93 -13.97
C PRO A 133 -16.19 -0.20 -14.45
N VAL A 134 -16.03 0.88 -15.21
CA VAL A 134 -17.19 1.52 -15.86
C VAL A 134 -17.59 0.72 -17.09
N GLY A 135 -18.53 -0.20 -16.89
CA GLY A 135 -19.30 -0.82 -17.97
C GLY A 135 -20.30 0.17 -18.57
N THR A 136 -20.76 -0.12 -19.79
CA THR A 136 -21.89 0.58 -20.43
C THR A 136 -23.14 0.59 -19.53
N PRO A 137 -24.07 1.56 -19.69
CA PRO A 137 -25.12 1.84 -18.74
C PRO A 137 -25.99 0.61 -18.42
N PRO A 138 -26.56 0.52 -17.20
CA PRO A 138 -27.39 -0.60 -16.80
C PRO A 138 -28.68 -0.60 -17.62
N THR A 139 -28.86 -1.59 -18.48
CA THR A 139 -30.20 -1.96 -18.94
C THR A 139 -30.83 -2.87 -17.89
N ASP A 140 -31.75 -2.29 -17.13
CA ASP A 140 -32.95 -2.89 -16.55
C ASP A 140 -32.88 -4.38 -16.16
N GLY A 141 -32.73 -4.65 -14.85
CA GLY A 141 -33.55 -5.61 -14.11
C GLY A 141 -33.78 -7.02 -14.67
N GLY A 142 -32.87 -7.57 -15.48
CA GLY A 142 -33.04 -8.85 -16.17
C GLY A 142 -31.99 -9.88 -15.76
N THR A 143 -32.47 -11.04 -15.35
CA THR A 143 -31.69 -12.28 -15.18
C THR A 143 -30.78 -12.57 -16.37
N GLY A 144 -29.46 -12.48 -16.16
CA GLY A 144 -28.43 -13.07 -17.01
C GLY A 144 -27.82 -12.12 -18.06
N GLY A 145 -26.49 -11.97 -18.00
CA GLY A 145 -25.69 -11.46 -19.12
C GLY A 145 -24.94 -10.14 -18.88
N GLY A 146 -24.14 -10.05 -17.80
CA GLY A 146 -22.92 -9.22 -17.90
C GLY A 146 -21.89 -9.96 -18.76
N ASP A 147 -20.88 -9.26 -19.31
CA ASP A 147 -19.82 -9.76 -20.21
C ASP A 147 -18.94 -10.92 -19.66
N GLY A 148 -19.38 -11.58 -18.60
CA GLY A 148 -18.74 -12.70 -17.96
C GLY A 148 -17.87 -12.31 -16.77
N THR A 149 -17.67 -11.02 -16.56
CA THR A 149 -16.63 -10.43 -15.70
C THR A 149 -17.10 -10.16 -14.25
N PHE A 150 -18.41 -9.97 -14.04
CA PHE A 150 -18.97 -9.64 -12.73
C PHE A 150 -20.34 -10.30 -12.47
N CYS A 151 -20.56 -10.78 -11.25
CA CYS A 151 -21.74 -11.54 -10.83
C CYS A 151 -22.36 -10.91 -9.57
N ILE A 152 -23.57 -10.35 -9.67
CA ILE A 152 -24.26 -9.73 -8.52
C ILE A 152 -24.74 -10.81 -7.53
N GLY A 153 -24.55 -10.57 -6.23
CA GLY A 153 -25.03 -11.47 -5.17
C GLY A 153 -24.23 -12.77 -5.05
N CYS A 154 -23.01 -12.79 -5.57
CA CYS A 154 -22.11 -13.94 -5.55
C CYS A 154 -21.15 -13.88 -4.36
N GLU A 155 -21.14 -14.91 -3.51
CA GLU A 155 -20.14 -15.02 -2.44
C GLU A 155 -18.74 -15.35 -2.99
N GLY A 156 -18.67 -16.10 -4.10
CA GLY A 156 -17.44 -16.49 -4.78
C GLY A 156 -16.98 -15.50 -5.86
N CYS A 157 -16.40 -16.01 -6.93
CA CYS A 157 -15.94 -15.21 -8.08
C CYS A 157 -16.83 -15.42 -9.31
N CYS A 158 -16.70 -14.55 -10.31
CA CYS A 158 -17.47 -14.61 -11.54
C CYS A 158 -16.63 -15.17 -12.68
N ILE A 159 -17.19 -16.15 -13.39
CA ILE A 159 -16.64 -16.67 -14.63
C ILE A 159 -17.79 -16.85 -15.62
N GLN A 160 -17.73 -16.15 -16.76
CA GLN A 160 -18.76 -16.22 -17.80
C GLN A 160 -20.18 -15.91 -17.26
N GLY A 161 -20.29 -15.05 -16.25
CA GLY A 161 -21.57 -14.63 -15.67
C GLY A 161 -22.15 -15.67 -14.71
N GLN A 162 -21.39 -16.71 -14.40
CA GLN A 162 -21.72 -17.72 -13.41
C GLN A 162 -20.87 -17.53 -12.16
N CYS A 163 -21.53 -17.54 -11.00
CA CYS A 163 -20.85 -17.53 -9.71
C CYS A 163 -20.16 -18.87 -9.50
N ALA A 164 -18.84 -18.88 -9.46
CA ALA A 164 -18.04 -20.04 -9.14
C ALA A 164 -17.71 -20.06 -7.65
N SER A 165 -17.78 -21.24 -7.04
CA SER A 165 -17.24 -21.46 -5.71
C SER A 165 -15.72 -21.33 -5.70
N SER A 166 -15.16 -21.01 -4.52
CA SER A 166 -13.71 -20.89 -4.35
C SER A 166 -13.04 -22.25 -4.59
N THR A 167 -12.20 -22.31 -5.63
CA THR A 167 -11.31 -23.43 -5.93
C THR A 167 -9.94 -22.89 -6.31
N PHE A 168 -8.94 -23.76 -6.45
CA PHE A 168 -7.59 -23.35 -6.89
C PHE A 168 -7.57 -22.56 -8.22
N ASN A 169 -8.53 -22.83 -9.11
CA ASN A 169 -8.65 -22.16 -10.42
C ASN A 169 -9.69 -21.02 -10.43
N THR A 170 -10.40 -20.83 -9.32
CA THR A 170 -11.52 -19.89 -9.19
C THR A 170 -11.45 -19.18 -7.85
N CYS A 171 -10.27 -18.63 -7.53
CA CYS A 171 -10.13 -17.77 -6.36
C CYS A 171 -10.81 -16.43 -6.62
N GLY A 172 -11.51 -15.92 -5.60
CA GLY A 172 -12.11 -14.60 -5.59
C GLY A 172 -13.34 -14.58 -4.69
N THR A 173 -13.81 -13.39 -4.35
CA THR A 173 -15.00 -13.17 -3.52
C THR A 173 -15.81 -11.99 -4.08
N GLY A 174 -17.09 -11.91 -3.72
CA GLY A 174 -17.93 -10.76 -4.04
C GLY A 174 -18.29 -10.62 -5.52
N GLY A 175 -18.23 -11.71 -6.29
CA GLY A 175 -18.63 -11.69 -7.70
C GLY A 175 -17.64 -11.03 -8.66
N ILE A 176 -16.41 -10.75 -8.21
CA ILE A 176 -15.30 -10.27 -9.06
C ILE A 176 -14.79 -11.44 -9.93
N SER A 177 -14.14 -11.14 -11.05
CA SER A 177 -13.52 -12.14 -11.93
C SER A 177 -12.66 -13.16 -11.19
N CYS A 178 -12.83 -14.43 -11.54
CA CYS A 178 -12.05 -15.53 -10.98
C CYS A 178 -10.56 -15.43 -11.34
N VAL A 179 -9.72 -15.67 -10.34
CA VAL A 179 -8.27 -15.79 -10.50
C VAL A 179 -7.87 -17.26 -10.38
N ALA A 180 -7.13 -17.76 -11.37
CA ALA A 180 -6.49 -19.06 -11.28
C ALA A 180 -5.12 -18.90 -10.59
N CYS A 181 -4.89 -19.65 -9.52
CA CYS A 181 -3.59 -19.66 -8.88
C CYS A 181 -2.54 -20.40 -9.72
N ASP A 182 -1.29 -19.96 -9.64
CA ASP A 182 -0.19 -20.72 -10.21
C ASP A 182 0.16 -21.91 -9.28
N PRO A 183 0.09 -23.16 -9.76
CA PRO A 183 0.37 -24.36 -8.96
C PRO A 183 1.82 -24.45 -8.48
N ALA A 184 2.76 -23.77 -9.13
CA ALA A 184 4.11 -23.64 -8.62
C ALA A 184 4.17 -22.65 -7.46
N ARG A 185 3.38 -21.57 -7.43
CA ARG A 185 3.56 -20.43 -6.51
C ARG A 185 2.49 -20.27 -5.43
N ALA A 186 1.48 -21.13 -5.41
CA ALA A 186 0.42 -21.11 -4.42
C ALA A 186 -0.05 -22.52 -4.06
N THR A 187 -0.67 -22.66 -2.89
CA THR A 187 -1.28 -23.90 -2.37
C THR A 187 -2.81 -23.82 -2.28
N GLY A 188 -3.40 -22.64 -2.45
CA GLY A 188 -4.85 -22.45 -2.37
C GLY A 188 -5.27 -20.98 -2.42
N CYS A 189 -6.56 -20.74 -2.15
CA CYS A 189 -7.11 -19.42 -1.88
C CYS A 189 -7.25 -19.22 -0.37
N ASP A 190 -7.10 -17.99 0.12
CA ASP A 190 -7.58 -17.63 1.46
C ASP A 190 -9.08 -17.27 1.45
N GLN A 191 -9.61 -16.95 2.64
CA GLN A 191 -11.00 -16.53 2.84
C GLN A 191 -11.39 -15.24 2.09
N ARG A 192 -10.42 -14.45 1.61
CA ARG A 192 -10.65 -13.25 0.80
C ARG A 192 -10.65 -13.57 -0.69
N GLY A 193 -10.38 -14.82 -1.06
CA GLY A 193 -10.28 -15.25 -2.45
C GLY A 193 -8.95 -14.88 -3.10
N VAL A 194 -7.87 -14.74 -2.31
CA VAL A 194 -6.54 -14.42 -2.81
C VAL A 194 -5.67 -15.68 -2.81
N CYS A 195 -4.87 -15.88 -3.87
CA CYS A 195 -3.90 -16.96 -3.92
C CYS A 195 -2.88 -16.85 -2.77
N VAL A 196 -2.65 -17.96 -2.07
CA VAL A 196 -1.75 -18.04 -0.92
C VAL A 196 -0.76 -19.20 -1.06
N CYS A 197 0.40 -19.01 -0.46
CA CYS A 197 1.37 -20.07 -0.18
C CYS A 197 1.33 -20.37 1.32
N GLY A 198 0.58 -21.38 1.73
CA GLY A 198 0.30 -21.65 3.15
C GLY A 198 -0.43 -20.48 3.80
N ALA A 199 0.14 -19.91 4.86
CA ALA A 199 -0.41 -18.73 5.55
C ALA A 199 0.05 -17.39 4.93
N ASN A 200 0.92 -17.42 3.92
CA ASN A 200 1.49 -16.24 3.28
C ASN A 200 0.82 -15.94 1.94
N PRO A 201 0.93 -14.71 1.39
CA PRO A 201 0.55 -14.44 0.01
C PRO A 201 1.22 -15.40 -0.97
N ALA A 202 0.63 -15.58 -2.16
CA ALA A 202 1.26 -16.31 -3.25
C ALA A 202 2.67 -15.76 -3.54
N CYS A 203 3.53 -16.67 -3.98
CA CYS A 203 4.94 -16.38 -4.18
C CYS A 203 5.16 -15.44 -5.36
N ALA A 204 5.99 -14.41 -5.16
CA ALA A 204 6.37 -13.47 -6.21
C ALA A 204 7.35 -14.17 -7.19
N PRO A 205 7.06 -14.19 -8.50
CA PRO A 205 7.89 -14.90 -9.48
C PRO A 205 9.31 -14.33 -9.59
N GLU A 206 9.53 -13.07 -9.20
CA GLU A 206 10.83 -12.42 -9.23
C GLU A 206 11.76 -12.97 -8.15
N THR A 207 11.24 -13.33 -6.97
CA THR A 207 12.06 -13.74 -5.82
C THR A 207 11.95 -15.22 -5.49
N SER A 208 11.10 -15.97 -6.21
CA SER A 208 10.87 -17.39 -5.91
C SER A 208 10.38 -18.17 -7.13
N ASP A 209 10.78 -19.44 -7.20
CA ASP A 209 10.38 -20.38 -8.26
C ASP A 209 9.23 -21.29 -7.83
N ARG A 210 9.03 -21.48 -6.51
CA ARG A 210 7.96 -22.33 -6.00
C ARG A 210 7.48 -21.99 -4.58
N CYS A 211 6.25 -22.42 -4.28
CA CYS A 211 5.68 -22.56 -2.97
C CYS A 211 5.88 -24.00 -2.49
N LEU A 212 6.64 -24.18 -1.41
CA LEU A 212 6.90 -25.49 -0.82
C LEU A 212 6.66 -25.44 0.68
N LEU A 213 5.75 -26.29 1.16
CA LEU A 213 5.36 -26.35 2.59
C LEU A 213 4.88 -25.00 3.13
N GLY A 214 4.16 -24.22 2.30
CA GLY A 214 3.64 -22.91 2.69
C GLY A 214 4.69 -21.79 2.76
N MET A 215 5.87 -22.01 2.17
CA MET A 215 6.94 -21.00 2.08
C MET A 215 7.40 -20.82 0.64
N CYS A 216 7.66 -19.58 0.25
CA CYS A 216 8.28 -19.26 -1.03
C CYS A 216 9.75 -19.64 -1.02
N ARG A 217 10.17 -20.35 -2.06
CA ARG A 217 11.52 -20.88 -2.25
C ARG A 217 12.10 -20.41 -3.56
N CYS A 218 13.42 -20.29 -3.58
CA CYS A 218 14.20 -20.21 -4.80
C CYS A 218 15.14 -21.41 -4.83
N GLY A 219 14.80 -22.42 -5.64
CA GLY A 219 15.51 -23.71 -5.60
C GLY A 219 15.39 -24.35 -4.21
N ASN A 220 16.53 -24.63 -3.57
CA ASN A 220 16.58 -25.21 -2.22
C ASN A 220 16.61 -24.14 -1.09
N SER A 221 16.72 -22.87 -1.46
CA SER A 221 16.84 -21.76 -0.51
C SER A 221 15.50 -21.09 -0.25
N ALA A 222 15.43 -20.23 0.77
CA ALA A 222 14.30 -19.32 0.93
C ALA A 222 14.15 -18.40 -0.30
N ALA A 223 13.01 -17.73 -0.43
CA ALA A 223 12.83 -16.67 -1.41
C ALA A 223 13.95 -15.61 -1.30
N CYS A 224 14.29 -15.04 -2.43
CA CYS A 224 15.39 -14.09 -2.55
C CYS A 224 15.12 -12.81 -1.77
N GLY A 225 16.18 -12.29 -1.15
CA GLY A 225 16.12 -11.04 -0.41
C GLY A 225 16.02 -9.83 -1.32
N LYS A 226 15.92 -8.63 -0.72
CA LYS A 226 15.97 -7.37 -1.48
C LYS A 226 17.25 -7.30 -2.31
N GLY A 227 17.12 -6.84 -3.55
CA GLY A 227 18.25 -6.71 -4.47
C GLY A 227 18.63 -7.99 -5.21
N GLN A 228 17.89 -9.08 -5.03
CA GLN A 228 18.13 -10.36 -5.69
C GLN A 228 16.89 -10.86 -6.44
N GLN A 229 17.13 -11.58 -7.53
CA GLN A 229 16.13 -12.27 -8.33
C GLN A 229 16.39 -13.77 -8.28
N CYS A 230 15.33 -14.57 -8.28
CA CYS A 230 15.42 -16.01 -8.41
C CYS A 230 15.62 -16.40 -9.87
N VAL A 231 16.84 -16.78 -10.23
CA VAL A 231 17.18 -17.21 -11.59
C VAL A 231 17.71 -18.64 -11.51
N ASN A 232 17.05 -19.57 -12.20
CA ASN A 232 17.41 -21.00 -12.21
C ASN A 232 17.57 -21.60 -10.79
N GLY A 233 16.71 -21.19 -9.85
CA GLY A 233 16.74 -21.68 -8.47
C GLY A 233 17.88 -21.13 -7.60
N SER A 234 18.54 -20.05 -8.04
CA SER A 234 19.55 -19.34 -7.26
C SER A 234 19.21 -17.85 -7.15
N CYS A 235 19.43 -17.28 -5.97
CA CYS A 235 19.28 -15.84 -5.75
C CYS A 235 20.51 -15.11 -6.28
N VAL A 236 20.30 -14.34 -7.35
CA VAL A 236 21.35 -13.62 -8.06
C VAL A 236 21.03 -12.13 -8.09
N CYS A 237 22.06 -11.30 -8.08
CA CYS A 237 21.91 -9.88 -8.36
C CYS A 237 21.91 -9.69 -9.87
N THR A 238 20.86 -9.08 -10.41
CA THR A 238 20.68 -8.80 -11.84
C THR A 238 20.46 -7.29 -12.04
N SER A 239 20.45 -6.85 -13.30
CA SER A 239 20.01 -5.50 -13.66
C SER A 239 18.60 -5.19 -13.16
N ASP A 240 17.70 -6.18 -13.22
CA ASP A 240 16.30 -6.02 -12.85
C ASP A 240 16.11 -5.96 -11.34
N SER A 241 16.92 -6.71 -10.58
CA SER A 241 16.88 -6.68 -9.12
C SER A 241 17.66 -5.51 -8.51
N CYS A 242 18.58 -4.90 -9.27
CA CYS A 242 19.48 -3.85 -8.79
C CYS A 242 19.62 -2.64 -9.76
N PRO A 243 18.52 -2.06 -10.27
CA PRO A 243 18.60 -1.05 -11.33
C PRO A 243 19.30 0.24 -10.89
N GLY A 244 19.18 0.60 -9.61
CA GLY A 244 19.78 1.81 -9.04
C GLY A 244 21.21 1.64 -8.50
N GLY A 245 21.76 0.43 -8.52
CA GLY A 245 23.02 0.10 -7.85
C GLY A 245 23.89 -0.86 -8.66
N CYS A 246 24.84 -1.51 -7.99
CA CYS A 246 25.76 -2.47 -8.59
C CYS A 246 25.78 -3.78 -7.82
N CYS A 247 26.15 -4.87 -8.50
CA CYS A 247 26.25 -6.19 -7.92
C CYS A 247 27.66 -6.46 -7.39
N SER A 248 27.78 -6.64 -6.07
CA SER A 248 28.97 -7.18 -5.41
C SER A 248 28.75 -8.67 -5.16
N GLY A 249 28.98 -9.49 -6.19
CA GLY A 249 28.51 -10.88 -6.21
C GLY A 249 26.98 -10.91 -6.31
N ASN A 250 26.30 -11.61 -5.40
CA ASN A 250 24.84 -11.63 -5.35
C ASN A 250 24.24 -10.53 -4.46
N THR A 251 25.05 -9.62 -3.93
CA THR A 251 24.56 -8.51 -3.11
C THR A 251 24.42 -7.25 -3.97
N CYS A 252 23.21 -6.69 -4.03
CA CYS A 252 22.99 -5.37 -4.61
C CYS A 252 23.46 -4.30 -3.64
N GLU A 253 24.50 -3.58 -4.02
CA GLU A 253 25.04 -2.44 -3.29
C GLU A 253 24.48 -1.14 -3.88
N PRO A 254 24.35 -0.06 -3.08
CA PRO A 254 23.88 1.23 -3.57
C PRO A 254 24.70 1.81 -4.74
N GLY A 255 25.95 1.36 -4.92
CA GLY A 255 26.75 1.76 -6.08
C GLY A 255 27.32 3.19 -6.01
N THR A 256 27.30 3.83 -4.84
CA THR A 256 27.67 5.24 -4.64
C THR A 256 29.02 5.45 -3.96
N THR A 257 29.69 4.38 -3.52
CA THR A 257 30.94 4.50 -2.75
C THR A 257 32.15 4.19 -3.62
N LYS A 258 33.31 4.73 -3.23
CA LYS A 258 34.57 4.51 -3.96
C LYS A 258 34.92 3.03 -4.12
N ASP A 259 34.65 2.19 -3.11
CA ASP A 259 34.98 0.76 -3.14
C ASP A 259 33.85 -0.13 -3.69
N ARG A 260 32.67 0.44 -3.97
CA ARG A 260 31.49 -0.21 -4.54
C ARG A 260 30.73 0.81 -5.41
N CYS A 261 31.29 1.11 -6.56
CA CYS A 261 30.74 2.06 -7.52
C CYS A 261 30.07 1.34 -8.70
N GLY A 262 28.94 1.83 -9.16
CA GLY A 262 28.25 1.32 -10.35
C GLY A 262 26.75 1.56 -10.30
N LYS A 263 26.07 1.36 -11.44
CA LYS A 263 24.60 1.41 -11.57
C LYS A 263 24.12 0.34 -12.54
N GLY A 264 22.80 0.11 -12.60
CA GLY A 264 22.18 -0.80 -13.56
C GLY A 264 22.40 -2.29 -13.28
N GLY A 265 22.80 -2.66 -12.06
CA GLY A 265 23.09 -4.05 -11.67
C GLY A 265 24.36 -4.63 -12.30
N GLU A 266 25.23 -3.78 -12.84
CA GLU A 266 26.56 -4.19 -13.28
C GLU A 266 27.46 -4.53 -12.09
N SER A 267 28.59 -5.20 -12.34
CA SER A 267 29.55 -5.53 -11.27
C SER A 267 30.11 -4.26 -10.60
N CYS A 268 30.10 -4.22 -9.27
CA CYS A 268 30.66 -3.09 -8.53
C CYS A 268 32.16 -2.90 -8.79
N ALA A 269 32.55 -1.68 -9.11
CA ALA A 269 33.93 -1.28 -9.33
C ALA A 269 34.54 -0.58 -8.11
N LYS A 270 35.85 -0.73 -7.94
CA LYS A 270 36.64 0.06 -7.00
C LYS A 270 37.33 1.19 -7.76
N CYS A 271 36.88 2.42 -7.54
CA CYS A 271 37.41 3.60 -8.21
C CYS A 271 38.75 4.04 -7.62
N LYS A 272 39.60 4.66 -8.46
CA LYS A 272 40.91 5.15 -8.03
C LYS A 272 40.78 6.45 -7.24
N LYS A 273 39.94 7.38 -7.67
CA LYS A 273 39.67 8.65 -6.98
C LYS A 273 38.29 8.66 -6.34
N THR A 274 37.24 8.69 -7.14
CA THR A 274 35.85 8.93 -6.72
C THR A 274 34.88 8.10 -7.55
N CYS A 275 33.70 7.86 -6.97
CA CYS A 275 32.54 7.31 -7.67
C CYS A 275 31.63 8.47 -8.05
N ASN A 276 31.31 8.60 -9.34
CA ASN A 276 30.46 9.65 -9.86
C ASN A 276 28.97 9.34 -9.62
N ALA A 277 28.13 10.38 -9.68
CA ALA A 277 26.69 10.24 -9.46
C ALA A 277 25.99 9.34 -10.50
N ASP A 278 26.58 9.15 -11.68
CA ASP A 278 26.11 8.25 -12.73
C ASP A 278 26.61 6.80 -12.56
N GLY A 279 27.45 6.53 -11.55
CA GLY A 279 28.03 5.21 -11.29
C GLY A 279 29.36 4.95 -12.01
N THR A 280 29.97 5.96 -12.64
CA THR A 280 31.30 5.82 -13.29
C THR A 280 32.46 6.12 -12.33
N CYS A 281 33.66 5.62 -12.66
CA CYS A 281 34.88 5.84 -11.86
C CYS A 281 35.82 6.88 -12.48
N ASP A 282 36.37 7.75 -11.63
CA ASP A 282 37.49 8.67 -11.93
C ASP A 282 38.87 8.20 -11.40
#